data_AF-A0A2V7YJV4-F1
#
_entry.id   AF-A0A2V7YJV4-F1
#
_cell.length_a   1.000
_cell.length_b   1.000
_cell.length_c   1.000
_cell.angle_alpha   90.00
_cell.angle_beta   90.00
_cell.angle_gamma   90.00
#
_symmetry.space_group_name_H-M   'P 1'
#
loop_
_entity.id
_entity.type
_entity.pdbx_description
1 polymer ?
#
loop_
_entity_poly.entity_id
_entity_poly.type
_entity_poly.pdbx_seq_one_letter_code
_entity_poly.pdbx_strand_id
1 'polypeptide(L)'
;MQIEKNAPQSLSWTDVEKLFHPGAGGGEHREIVRRLLSRAARQPRQETPDAGFSGVARPEDYEDALRRAVERTRQSQTRLTQETRDAERLWALLEGHTPARRAILIRNDRRFQTWGLFECLRERALALLDREPAAALQAAELALATAQSLSPALYGEERVHDFQAEALIALAQARRVAGDLEETATALEQARAMLAMGSGDLLEKAELESTRAALLRDLGRPEEAEEAGRRALRLAQRAGGPKRAARGSIPGLRLNRKAG
;
A
#
# COMPACT_ATOMS: atom_id res chain seq x y z
N MET A 1 -41.23 -3.71 49.50
CA MET A 1 -39.76 -3.55 49.57
C MET A 1 -39.23 -3.58 48.14
N GLN A 2 -38.94 -2.40 47.59
CA GLN A 2 -38.38 -2.23 46.25
C GLN A 2 -36.92 -2.69 46.24
N ILE A 3 -36.55 -3.54 45.29
CA ILE A 3 -35.15 -3.68 44.86
C ILE A 3 -35.15 -3.46 43.35
N GLU A 4 -34.85 -2.23 42.99
CA GLU A 4 -34.53 -1.80 41.62
C GLU A 4 -33.01 -2.02 41.38
N LYS A 5 -32.67 -2.28 40.11
CA LYS A 5 -31.36 -2.05 39.45
C LYS A 5 -30.18 -2.99 39.78
N ASN A 6 -29.78 -3.79 38.79
CA ASN A 6 -28.62 -3.46 37.94
C ASN A 6 -28.52 -4.43 36.75
N ALA A 7 -29.08 -4.05 35.59
CA ALA A 7 -28.73 -4.68 34.33
C ALA A 7 -27.29 -4.30 33.97
N PRO A 8 -26.40 -5.23 33.58
CA PRO A 8 -25.06 -4.86 33.12
C PRO A 8 -25.19 -4.03 31.85
N GLN A 9 -24.81 -2.75 31.96
CA GLN A 9 -24.83 -1.77 30.88
C GLN A 9 -24.11 -2.33 29.65
N SER A 10 -24.83 -2.38 28.53
CA SER A 10 -24.31 -2.76 27.22
C SER A 10 -23.17 -1.83 26.82
N LEU A 11 -22.00 -2.37 26.44
CA LEU A 11 -20.94 -1.59 25.80
C LEU A 11 -21.53 -0.92 24.54
N SER A 12 -21.50 0.40 24.52
CA SER A 12 -21.87 1.19 23.35
C SER A 12 -20.72 1.18 22.35
N TRP A 13 -21.01 1.35 21.05
CA TRP A 13 -19.97 1.53 20.02
C TRP A 13 -19.00 2.68 20.35
N THR A 14 -19.47 3.68 21.10
CA THR A 14 -18.64 4.76 21.64
C THR A 14 -17.58 4.31 22.64
N ASP A 15 -17.73 3.18 23.32
CA ASP A 15 -16.72 2.64 24.24
C ASP A 15 -15.59 1.89 23.50
N VAL A 16 -15.90 1.30 22.35
CA VAL A 16 -14.91 0.68 21.46
C VAL A 16 -14.10 1.74 20.71
N GLU A 17 -14.71 2.88 20.37
CA GLU A 17 -13.99 4.02 19.78
C GLU A 17 -12.93 4.61 20.71
N LYS A 18 -13.13 4.56 22.03
CA LYS A 18 -12.15 5.04 23.04
C LYS A 18 -10.84 4.24 23.02
N LEU A 19 -10.83 3.00 22.55
CA LEU A 19 -9.61 2.19 22.34
C LEU A 19 -8.68 2.80 21.27
N PHE A 20 -9.22 3.61 20.37
CA PHE A 20 -8.48 4.23 19.26
C PHE A 20 -8.16 5.72 19.51
N HIS A 21 -8.54 6.27 20.68
CA HIS A 21 -8.24 7.64 21.08
C HIS A 21 -6.95 7.74 21.93
N PRO A 22 -6.01 8.65 21.61
CA PRO A 22 -4.69 8.74 22.23
C PRO A 22 -4.67 9.38 23.64
N GLY A 23 -5.82 9.59 24.26
CA GLY A 23 -5.96 10.26 25.57
C GLY A 23 -6.53 9.40 26.70
N ALA A 24 -6.92 8.15 26.43
CA ALA A 24 -7.40 7.24 27.46
C ALA A 24 -6.21 6.66 28.24
N GLY A 25 -6.23 6.79 29.56
CA GLY A 25 -5.18 6.26 30.42
C GLY A 25 -5.08 4.74 30.29
N GLY A 26 -3.86 4.18 30.38
CA GLY A 26 -3.61 2.75 30.13
C GLY A 26 -4.42 1.76 30.99
N GLY A 27 -5.04 2.23 32.09
CA GLY A 27 -6.00 1.46 32.88
C GLY A 27 -7.35 1.25 32.20
N GLU A 28 -7.86 2.25 31.47
CA GLU A 28 -9.15 2.16 30.77
C GLU A 28 -9.08 1.22 29.55
N HIS A 29 -7.98 1.27 28.79
CA HIS A 29 -7.76 0.35 27.67
C HIS A 29 -7.71 -1.11 28.15
N ARG A 30 -7.03 -1.35 29.28
CA ARG A 30 -6.88 -2.69 29.85
C ARG A 30 -8.22 -3.26 30.32
N GLU A 31 -9.11 -2.41 30.86
CA GLU A 31 -10.45 -2.81 31.31
C GLU A 31 -11.39 -3.12 30.12
N ILE A 32 -11.34 -2.31 29.05
CA ILE A 32 -12.16 -2.55 27.84
C ILE A 32 -11.73 -3.86 27.16
N VAL A 33 -10.42 -4.11 27.01
CA VAL A 33 -9.89 -5.36 26.46
C VAL A 33 -10.27 -6.57 27.33
N ARG A 34 -10.17 -6.45 28.66
CA ARG A 34 -10.55 -7.51 29.60
C ARG A 34 -12.04 -7.89 29.45
N ARG A 35 -12.93 -6.91 29.26
CA ARG A 35 -14.37 -7.15 29.06
C ARG A 35 -14.69 -7.83 27.73
N LEU A 36 -14.00 -7.44 26.66
CA LEU A 36 -14.15 -8.09 25.34
C LEU A 36 -13.69 -9.55 25.37
N LEU A 37 -12.54 -9.83 25.99
CA LEU A 37 -12.02 -11.19 26.17
C LEU A 37 -12.95 -12.04 27.05
N SER A 38 -13.50 -11.46 28.11
CA SER A 38 -14.47 -12.14 29.00
C SER A 38 -15.80 -12.48 28.32
N ARG A 39 -16.13 -11.80 27.21
CA ARG A 39 -17.31 -12.09 26.39
C ARG A 39 -17.00 -13.12 25.30
N ALA A 40 -15.83 -13.03 24.67
CA ALA A 40 -15.36 -14.06 23.72
C ALA A 40 -15.24 -15.43 24.40
N ALA A 41 -14.81 -15.48 25.66
CA ALA A 41 -14.77 -16.70 26.46
C ALA A 41 -16.17 -17.26 26.84
N ARG A 42 -17.24 -16.46 26.74
CA ARG A 42 -18.63 -16.86 27.04
C ARG A 42 -19.46 -17.21 25.81
N GLN A 43 -18.93 -17.01 24.60
CA GLN A 43 -19.55 -17.44 23.36
C GLN A 43 -18.74 -18.59 22.75
N PRO A 44 -19.02 -19.86 23.11
CA PRO A 44 -18.50 -20.98 22.34
C PRO A 44 -19.08 -20.89 20.92
N ARG A 45 -18.20 -20.76 19.92
CA ARG A 45 -18.61 -20.93 18.51
C ARG A 45 -19.17 -22.35 18.35
N GLN A 46 -20.31 -22.47 17.69
CA GLN A 46 -20.82 -23.75 17.21
C GLN A 46 -19.78 -24.39 16.28
N GLU A 47 -19.28 -25.54 16.76
CA GLU A 47 -18.70 -26.69 16.05
C GLU A 47 -17.98 -26.45 14.71
N THR A 48 -16.65 -26.59 14.75
CA THR A 48 -15.88 -27.15 13.63
C THR A 48 -15.22 -28.45 14.13
N PRO A 49 -15.15 -29.51 13.32
CA PRO A 49 -14.66 -30.81 13.78
C PRO A 49 -13.19 -30.76 14.19
N ASP A 50 -12.94 -31.52 15.25
CA ASP A 50 -11.68 -31.80 15.93
C ASP A 50 -10.46 -31.92 15.02
N ALA A 51 -9.61 -30.89 15.06
CA ALA A 51 -8.21 -30.96 14.66
C ALA A 51 -7.36 -30.29 15.75
N GLY A 52 -7.16 -31.00 16.86
CA GLY A 52 -5.89 -30.98 17.61
C GLY A 52 -5.32 -29.61 18.01
N PHE A 53 -6.12 -28.66 18.48
CA PHE A 53 -5.60 -27.47 19.15
C PHE A 53 -5.30 -27.77 20.62
N SER A 54 -4.19 -28.46 20.88
CA SER A 54 -3.64 -28.58 22.23
C SER A 54 -2.87 -27.31 22.59
N GLY A 55 -3.55 -26.35 23.24
CA GLY A 55 -2.90 -25.21 23.88
C GLY A 55 -3.81 -23.99 23.94
N VAL A 56 -4.35 -23.72 25.13
CA VAL A 56 -4.86 -22.37 25.44
C VAL A 56 -3.64 -21.45 25.43
N ALA A 57 -3.46 -20.69 24.35
CA ALA A 57 -2.35 -19.73 24.22
C ALA A 57 -2.29 -18.85 25.47
N ARG A 58 -1.14 -18.85 26.15
CA ARG A 58 -0.96 -18.09 27.39
C ARG A 58 -0.91 -16.60 27.04
N PRO A 59 -1.32 -15.70 27.94
CA PRO A 59 -1.16 -14.25 27.75
C PRO A 59 0.28 -13.86 27.34
N GLU A 60 1.29 -14.58 27.84
CA GLU A 60 2.71 -14.46 27.49
C GLU A 60 2.97 -14.71 25.99
N ASP A 61 2.29 -15.69 25.39
CA ASP A 61 2.41 -16.01 23.95
C ASP A 61 1.88 -14.86 23.07
N TYR A 62 0.83 -14.16 23.53
CA TYR A 62 0.30 -12.98 22.86
C TYR A 62 1.22 -11.76 22.99
N GLU A 63 1.76 -11.52 24.19
CA GLU A 63 2.71 -10.43 24.39
C GLU A 63 3.98 -10.62 23.54
N ASP A 64 4.48 -11.86 23.42
CA ASP A 64 5.62 -12.18 22.57
C ASP A 64 5.29 -12.15 21.09
N ALA A 65 4.07 -12.55 20.68
CA ALA A 65 3.61 -12.38 19.31
C ALA A 65 3.50 -10.90 18.93
N LEU A 66 2.95 -10.07 19.82
CA LEU A 66 2.82 -8.62 19.64
C LEU A 66 4.20 -7.96 19.59
N ARG A 67 5.11 -8.31 20.50
CA ARG A 67 6.50 -7.81 20.51
C ARG A 67 7.22 -8.13 19.19
N ARG A 68 7.10 -9.37 18.72
CA ARG A 68 7.66 -9.79 17.41
C ARG A 68 7.00 -9.07 16.24
N ALA A 69 5.72 -8.74 16.31
CA ALA A 69 5.04 -7.96 15.28
C ALA A 69 5.54 -6.50 15.26
N VAL A 70 5.61 -5.85 16.43
CA VAL A 70 6.12 -4.48 16.58
C VAL A 70 7.57 -4.36 16.10
N GLU A 71 8.44 -5.29 16.50
CA GLU A 71 9.84 -5.28 16.09
C GLU A 71 10.00 -5.49 14.58
N ARG A 72 9.23 -6.42 13.99
CA ARG A 72 9.18 -6.58 12.52
C ARG A 72 8.74 -5.29 11.82
N THR A 73 7.69 -4.64 12.31
CA THR A 73 7.24 -3.36 11.75
C THR A 73 8.32 -2.28 11.86
N ARG A 74 9.01 -2.18 13.00
CA ARG A 74 10.10 -1.21 13.21
C ARG A 74 11.30 -1.47 12.30
N GLN A 75 11.68 -2.73 12.14
CA GLN A 75 12.76 -3.13 11.22
C GLN A 75 12.39 -2.82 9.77
N SER A 76 11.15 -3.12 9.36
CA SER A 76 10.66 -2.76 8.03
C SER A 76 10.65 -1.25 7.81
N GLN A 77 10.18 -0.46 8.79
CA GLN A 77 10.20 1.01 8.72
C GLN A 77 11.62 1.58 8.59
N THR A 78 12.55 1.06 9.39
CA THR A 78 13.95 1.49 9.35
C THR A 78 14.57 1.18 7.99
N ARG A 79 14.29 0.00 7.45
CA ARG A 79 14.75 -0.42 6.12
C ARG A 79 14.20 0.47 5.03
N LEU A 80 12.89 0.70 4.99
CA LEU A 80 12.26 1.54 3.97
C LEU A 80 12.79 2.98 4.02
N THR A 81 12.99 3.53 5.23
CA THR A 81 13.63 4.85 5.40
C THR A 81 15.06 4.88 4.84
N GLN A 82 15.82 3.81 5.04
CA GLN A 82 17.18 3.70 4.49
C GLN A 82 17.16 3.57 2.97
N GLU A 83 16.25 2.76 2.42
CA GLU A 83 16.08 2.60 0.98
C GLU A 83 15.69 3.92 0.30
N THR A 84 14.78 4.71 0.90
CA THR A 84 14.44 6.05 0.40
C THR A 84 15.65 6.98 0.39
N ARG A 85 16.49 6.95 1.44
CA ARG A 85 17.72 7.75 1.50
C ARG A 85 18.76 7.32 0.46
N ASP A 86 18.86 6.02 0.20
CA ASP A 86 19.82 5.45 -0.75
C ASP A 86 19.37 5.58 -2.21
N ALA A 87 18.08 5.82 -2.46
CA ALA A 87 17.48 5.79 -3.80
C ALA A 87 18.18 6.74 -4.79
N GLU A 88 18.37 8.01 -4.42
CA GLU A 88 19.05 9.00 -5.28
C GLU A 88 20.50 8.62 -5.58
N ARG A 89 21.21 8.07 -4.59
CA ARG A 89 22.58 7.57 -4.76
C ARG A 89 22.62 6.38 -5.71
N LEU A 90 21.67 5.44 -5.59
CA LEU A 90 21.56 4.29 -6.49
C LEU A 90 21.18 4.70 -7.91
N TRP A 91 20.29 5.69 -8.06
CA TRP A 91 19.97 6.28 -9.35
C TRP A 91 21.22 6.90 -10.01
N ALA A 92 21.99 7.72 -9.29
CA ALA A 92 23.21 8.34 -9.82
C ALA A 92 24.23 7.29 -10.32
N LEU A 93 24.34 6.14 -9.64
CA LEU A 93 25.18 5.03 -10.08
C LEU A 93 24.66 4.39 -11.39
N LEU A 94 23.35 4.25 -11.56
CA LEU A 94 22.76 3.75 -12.81
C LEU A 94 22.87 4.76 -13.96
N GLU A 95 22.69 6.04 -13.67
CA GLU A 95 22.68 7.11 -14.68
C GLU A 95 24.01 7.19 -15.44
N GLY A 96 25.14 6.88 -14.78
CA GLY A 96 26.47 6.78 -15.39
C GLY A 96 26.65 5.65 -16.41
N HIS A 97 25.68 4.74 -16.55
CA HIS A 97 25.70 3.67 -17.53
C HIS A 97 24.75 3.92 -18.71
N THR A 98 25.00 3.23 -19.82
CA THR A 98 24.11 3.27 -21.00
C THR A 98 22.72 2.71 -20.68
N PRO A 99 21.65 3.14 -21.38
CA PRO A 99 20.28 2.68 -21.10
C PRO A 99 20.14 1.15 -21.09
N ALA A 100 20.73 0.45 -22.06
CA ALA A 100 20.72 -1.01 -22.12
C ALA A 100 21.39 -1.66 -20.91
N ARG A 101 22.47 -1.05 -20.38
CA ARG A 101 23.20 -1.58 -19.23
C ARG A 101 22.44 -1.37 -17.92
N ARG A 102 21.68 -0.28 -17.78
CA ARG A 102 20.88 0.01 -16.57
C ARG A 102 19.90 -1.13 -16.26
N ALA A 103 19.15 -1.59 -17.25
CA ALA A 103 18.19 -2.68 -17.08
C ALA A 103 18.85 -4.03 -16.74
N ILE A 104 20.08 -4.27 -17.21
CA ILE A 104 20.86 -5.46 -16.86
C ILE A 104 21.31 -5.39 -15.39
N LEU A 105 21.78 -4.21 -14.95
CA LEU A 105 22.22 -4.01 -13.57
C LEU A 105 21.07 -4.20 -12.58
N ILE A 106 19.89 -3.65 -12.86
CA ILE A 106 18.70 -3.83 -12.01
C ILE A 106 18.35 -5.32 -11.83
N ARG A 107 18.37 -6.10 -12.90
CA ARG A 107 18.00 -7.53 -12.85
C ARG A 107 19.05 -8.41 -12.17
N ASN A 108 20.33 -8.03 -12.25
CA ASN A 108 21.43 -8.89 -11.80
C ASN A 108 22.04 -8.51 -10.45
N ASP A 109 21.90 -7.25 -10.02
CA ASP A 109 22.49 -6.78 -8.76
C ASP A 109 21.39 -6.38 -7.76
N ARG A 110 21.33 -7.13 -6.65
CA ARG A 110 20.38 -6.93 -5.56
C ARG A 110 20.41 -5.52 -4.97
N ARG A 111 21.50 -4.77 -5.12
CA ARG A 111 21.60 -3.38 -4.64
C ARG A 111 20.60 -2.44 -5.32
N PHE A 112 20.20 -2.74 -6.55
CA PHE A 112 19.21 -1.96 -7.29
C PHE A 112 17.79 -2.55 -7.16
N GLN A 113 17.60 -3.63 -6.41
CA GLN A 113 16.31 -4.32 -6.25
C GLN A 113 15.63 -3.88 -4.94
N THR A 114 15.49 -2.57 -4.78
CA THR A 114 14.96 -1.94 -3.57
C THR A 114 13.68 -1.19 -3.88
N TRP A 115 12.77 -1.12 -2.91
CA TRP A 115 11.54 -0.35 -3.06
C TRP A 115 11.87 1.14 -3.23
N GLY A 116 12.86 1.65 -2.48
CA GLY A 116 13.29 3.05 -2.58
C GLY A 116 13.73 3.44 -4.00
N LEU A 117 14.50 2.59 -4.70
CA LEU A 117 14.89 2.87 -6.08
C LEU A 117 13.68 2.82 -7.04
N PHE A 118 12.79 1.84 -6.87
CA PHE A 118 11.54 1.79 -7.63
C PHE A 118 10.73 3.09 -7.48
N GLU A 119 10.55 3.58 -6.26
CA GLU A 119 9.80 4.80 -5.98
C GLU A 119 10.46 6.02 -6.64
N CYS A 120 11.78 6.17 -6.48
CA CYS A 120 12.55 7.24 -7.12
C CYS A 120 12.39 7.24 -8.66
N LEU A 121 12.51 6.07 -9.31
CA LEU A 121 12.34 5.93 -10.75
C LEU A 121 10.90 6.24 -11.21
N ARG A 122 9.90 5.79 -10.44
CA ARG A 122 8.48 6.06 -10.71
C ARG A 122 8.19 7.55 -10.62
N GLU A 123 8.64 8.22 -9.56
CA GLU A 123 8.45 9.66 -9.38
C GLU A 123 9.15 10.47 -10.48
N ARG A 124 10.37 10.06 -10.86
CA ARG A 124 11.10 10.66 -11.98
C ARG A 124 10.34 10.51 -13.29
N ALA A 125 9.77 9.34 -13.58
CA ALA A 125 8.96 9.13 -14.77
C ALA A 125 7.78 10.12 -14.84
N LEU A 126 7.04 10.25 -13.73
CA LEU A 126 5.89 11.16 -13.63
C LEU A 126 6.30 12.63 -13.76
N ALA A 127 7.42 13.03 -13.18
CA ALA A 127 7.91 14.42 -13.23
C ALA A 127 8.38 14.83 -14.64
N LEU A 128 8.78 13.87 -15.48
CA LEU A 128 9.34 14.11 -16.80
C LEU A 128 8.30 14.02 -17.94
N LEU A 129 7.07 13.56 -17.66
CA LEU A 129 6.05 13.29 -18.69
C LEU A 129 5.91 14.41 -19.72
N ASP A 130 5.70 15.66 -19.28
CA ASP A 130 5.43 16.79 -20.18
C ASP A 130 6.69 17.43 -20.76
N ARG A 131 7.86 17.18 -20.16
CA ARG A 131 9.12 17.89 -20.48
C ARG A 131 10.03 17.07 -21.39
N GLU A 132 10.20 15.80 -21.03
CA GLU A 132 11.14 14.89 -21.68
C GLU A 132 10.49 13.49 -21.80
N PRO A 133 9.53 13.30 -22.73
CA PRO A 133 8.76 12.06 -22.83
C PRO A 133 9.63 10.79 -22.99
N ALA A 134 10.73 10.90 -23.74
CA ALA A 134 11.67 9.80 -23.92
C ALA A 134 12.40 9.42 -22.61
N ALA A 135 12.73 10.41 -21.78
CA ALA A 135 13.35 10.17 -20.48
C ALA A 135 12.32 9.63 -19.46
N ALA A 136 11.07 10.10 -19.53
CA ALA A 136 9.96 9.59 -18.74
C ALA A 136 9.70 8.10 -19.04
N LEU A 137 9.69 7.72 -20.33
CA LEU A 137 9.54 6.34 -20.77
C LEU A 137 10.66 5.44 -20.23
N GLN A 138 11.92 5.85 -20.40
CA GLN A 138 13.06 5.10 -19.84
C GLN A 138 12.98 4.95 -18.32
N ALA A 139 12.61 6.00 -17.59
CA ALA A 139 12.45 5.93 -16.14
C ALA A 139 11.33 4.96 -15.74
N ALA A 140 10.20 4.97 -16.44
CA ALA A 140 9.09 4.06 -16.19
C ALA A 140 9.44 2.59 -16.47
N GLU A 141 10.18 2.32 -17.56
CA GLU A 141 10.69 0.97 -17.88
C GLU A 141 11.65 0.45 -16.80
N LEU A 142 12.55 1.30 -16.29
CA LEU A 142 13.44 0.94 -15.20
C LEU A 142 12.68 0.74 -13.88
N ALA A 143 11.64 1.55 -13.61
CA ALA A 143 10.77 1.34 -12.46
C ALA A 143 10.07 -0.02 -12.52
N LEU A 144 9.57 -0.42 -13.69
CA LEU A 144 8.96 -1.72 -13.90
C LEU A 144 9.96 -2.86 -13.73
N ALA A 145 11.16 -2.74 -14.32
CA ALA A 145 12.22 -3.74 -14.14
C ALA A 145 12.62 -3.89 -12.67
N THR A 146 12.62 -2.79 -11.92
CA THR A 146 12.91 -2.80 -10.47
C THR A 146 11.79 -3.52 -9.72
N ALA A 147 10.53 -3.14 -9.95
CA ALA A 147 9.35 -3.75 -9.31
C ALA A 147 9.24 -5.27 -9.58
N GLN A 148 9.59 -5.71 -10.79
CA GLN A 148 9.63 -7.13 -11.16
C GLN A 148 10.78 -7.89 -10.48
N SER A 149 11.82 -7.19 -10.04
CA SER A 149 12.99 -7.78 -9.37
C SER A 149 12.90 -7.72 -7.84
N LEU A 150 11.85 -7.12 -7.28
CA LEU A 150 11.65 -7.05 -5.83
C LEU A 150 11.34 -8.43 -5.25
N SER A 151 11.94 -8.74 -4.10
CA SER A 151 11.74 -10.03 -3.44
C SER A 151 10.39 -10.09 -2.71
N PRO A 152 9.48 -11.02 -3.08
CA PRO A 152 8.21 -11.18 -2.36
C PRO A 152 8.40 -11.60 -0.91
N ALA A 153 9.46 -12.36 -0.61
CA ALA A 153 9.84 -12.71 0.76
C ALA A 153 10.19 -11.50 1.63
N LEU A 154 10.60 -10.38 1.01
CA LEU A 154 11.02 -9.18 1.71
C LEU A 154 9.90 -8.15 1.88
N TYR A 155 9.09 -7.97 0.84
CA TYR A 155 8.06 -6.91 0.77
C TYR A 155 6.62 -7.45 0.90
N GLY A 156 6.42 -8.76 0.77
CA GLY A 156 5.11 -9.41 0.67
C GLY A 156 4.64 -9.52 -0.78
N GLU A 157 3.99 -10.64 -1.12
CA GLU A 157 3.52 -10.93 -2.48
C GLU A 157 2.52 -9.88 -3.00
N GLU A 158 1.47 -9.60 -2.24
CA GLU A 158 0.45 -8.60 -2.61
C GLU A 158 1.08 -7.22 -2.87
N ARG A 159 2.05 -6.82 -2.03
CA ARG A 159 2.71 -5.52 -2.15
C ARG A 159 3.63 -5.45 -3.37
N VAL A 160 4.31 -6.53 -3.72
CA VAL A 160 5.09 -6.60 -4.96
C VAL A 160 4.17 -6.47 -6.17
N HIS A 161 2.98 -7.06 -6.14
CA HIS A 161 1.99 -6.87 -7.19
C HIS A 161 1.49 -5.42 -7.27
N ASP A 162 1.22 -4.76 -6.14
CA ASP A 162 0.88 -3.33 -6.11
C ASP A 162 1.99 -2.49 -6.77
N PHE A 163 3.26 -2.73 -6.42
CA PHE A 163 4.40 -2.00 -7.03
C PHE A 163 4.53 -2.24 -8.54
N GLN A 164 4.29 -3.47 -8.99
CA GLN A 164 4.28 -3.79 -10.42
C GLN A 164 3.13 -3.07 -11.13
N ALA A 165 1.94 -3.00 -10.52
CA ALA A 165 0.82 -2.24 -11.05
C ALA A 165 1.13 -0.74 -11.15
N GLU A 166 1.70 -0.15 -10.09
CA GLU A 166 2.10 1.26 -10.08
C GLU A 166 3.13 1.58 -11.16
N ALA A 167 4.12 0.69 -11.36
CA ALA A 167 5.09 0.84 -12.44
C ALA A 167 4.45 0.74 -13.83
N LEU A 168 3.53 -0.21 -14.04
CA LEU A 168 2.80 -0.37 -15.29
C LEU A 168 1.89 0.83 -15.59
N ILE A 169 1.28 1.44 -14.59
CA ILE A 169 0.50 2.69 -14.74
C ILE A 169 1.42 3.84 -15.15
N ALA A 170 2.58 3.99 -14.50
CA ALA A 170 3.56 5.01 -14.89
C ALA A 170 4.07 4.80 -16.33
N LEU A 171 4.31 3.54 -16.73
CA LEU A 171 4.69 3.16 -18.09
C LEU A 171 3.58 3.49 -19.10
N ALA A 172 2.32 3.20 -18.75
CA ALA A 172 1.17 3.58 -19.58
C ALA A 172 1.10 5.10 -19.76
N GLN A 173 1.28 5.89 -18.70
CA GLN A 173 1.28 7.35 -18.80
C GLN A 173 2.41 7.86 -19.71
N ALA A 174 3.62 7.30 -19.60
CA ALA A 174 4.75 7.68 -20.44
C ALA A 174 4.53 7.30 -21.92
N ARG A 175 4.05 6.08 -22.20
CA ARG A 175 3.71 5.62 -23.55
C ARG A 175 2.61 6.46 -24.20
N ARG A 176 1.59 6.82 -23.41
CA ARG A 176 0.50 7.68 -23.87
C ARG A 176 1.03 9.04 -24.36
N VAL A 177 1.94 9.65 -23.59
CA VAL A 177 2.56 10.92 -23.98
C VAL A 177 3.51 10.76 -25.17
N ALA A 178 4.16 9.60 -25.31
CA ALA A 178 4.97 9.27 -26.48
C ALA A 178 4.14 8.97 -27.76
N GLY A 179 2.82 8.75 -27.62
CA GLY A 179 1.91 8.45 -28.73
C GLY A 179 1.62 6.96 -28.94
N ASP A 180 2.21 6.08 -28.13
CA ASP A 180 2.09 4.61 -28.24
C ASP A 180 0.80 4.12 -27.55
N LEU A 181 -0.35 4.42 -28.13
CA LEU A 181 -1.66 4.19 -27.50
C LEU A 181 -2.03 2.70 -27.36
N GLU A 182 -1.55 1.83 -28.26
CA GLU A 182 -1.77 0.39 -28.18
C GLU A 182 -0.99 -0.24 -27.01
N GLU A 183 0.28 0.13 -26.88
CA GLU A 183 1.15 -0.30 -25.80
C GLU A 183 0.73 0.32 -24.45
N THR A 184 0.07 1.48 -24.48
CA THR A 184 -0.60 2.08 -23.32
C THR A 184 -1.75 1.20 -22.84
N ALA A 185 -2.65 0.80 -23.75
CA ALA A 185 -3.77 -0.10 -23.42
C ALA A 185 -3.27 -1.43 -22.84
N THR A 186 -2.26 -2.03 -23.49
CA THR A 186 -1.61 -3.25 -23.02
C THR A 186 -1.06 -3.10 -21.59
N ALA A 187 -0.35 -2.01 -21.29
CA ALA A 187 0.18 -1.76 -19.96
C ALA A 187 -0.93 -1.58 -18.90
N LEU A 188 -2.05 -0.93 -19.24
CA LEU A 188 -3.18 -0.77 -18.32
C LEU A 188 -3.89 -2.09 -18.00
N GLU A 189 -4.01 -3.00 -18.98
CA GLU A 189 -4.59 -4.32 -18.71
C GLU A 189 -3.65 -5.18 -17.85
N GLN A 190 -2.34 -5.11 -18.08
CA GLN A 190 -1.36 -5.74 -17.19
C GLN A 190 -1.43 -5.16 -15.77
N ALA A 191 -1.52 -3.83 -15.63
CA ALA A 191 -1.65 -3.18 -14.33
C ALA A 191 -2.92 -3.64 -13.60
N ARG A 192 -4.03 -3.79 -14.32
CA ARG A 192 -5.28 -4.33 -13.76
C ARG A 192 -5.13 -5.75 -13.24
N ALA A 193 -4.43 -6.61 -13.98
CA ALA A 193 -4.15 -7.98 -13.55
C ALA A 193 -3.31 -7.98 -12.26
N MET A 194 -2.28 -7.12 -12.18
CA MET A 194 -1.47 -6.99 -10.96
C MET A 194 -2.29 -6.49 -9.77
N LEU A 195 -3.14 -5.46 -9.94
CA LEU A 195 -4.02 -4.97 -8.86
C LEU A 195 -5.07 -5.98 -8.38
N ALA A 196 -5.41 -6.98 -9.21
CA ALA A 196 -6.29 -8.06 -8.82
C ALA A 196 -5.61 -9.06 -7.87
N MET A 197 -4.28 -9.18 -7.96
CA MET A 197 -3.43 -10.01 -7.08
C MET A 197 -2.78 -9.21 -5.94
N GLY A 198 -2.94 -7.88 -5.97
CA GLY A 198 -2.39 -6.95 -5.00
C GLY A 198 -3.25 -6.78 -3.73
N SER A 199 -2.87 -5.83 -2.88
CA SER A 199 -3.56 -5.56 -1.60
C SER A 199 -4.96 -4.96 -1.78
N GLY A 200 -5.24 -4.49 -3.00
CA GLY A 200 -6.53 -3.95 -3.40
C GLY A 200 -6.73 -2.48 -3.06
N ASP A 201 -5.64 -1.72 -2.88
CA ASP A 201 -5.64 -0.28 -2.60
C ASP A 201 -6.55 0.49 -3.58
N LEU A 202 -7.48 1.26 -2.99
CA LEU A 202 -8.45 2.03 -3.75
C LEU A 202 -7.81 3.22 -4.48
N LEU A 203 -6.71 3.78 -3.98
CA LEU A 203 -5.99 4.87 -4.63
C LEU A 203 -5.26 4.38 -5.88
N GLU A 204 -4.66 3.20 -5.84
CA GLU A 204 -4.00 2.59 -7.01
C GLU A 204 -5.03 2.25 -8.09
N LYS A 205 -6.18 1.68 -7.70
CA LYS A 205 -7.31 1.45 -8.61
C LYS A 205 -7.87 2.76 -9.18
N ALA A 206 -7.90 3.85 -8.40
CA ALA A 206 -8.32 5.15 -8.89
C ALA A 206 -7.34 5.71 -9.94
N GLU A 207 -6.03 5.57 -9.71
CA GLU A 207 -4.99 6.00 -10.65
C GLU A 207 -5.06 5.22 -11.98
N LEU A 208 -5.31 3.91 -11.92
CA LEU A 208 -5.56 3.08 -13.10
C LEU A 208 -6.72 3.63 -13.94
N GLU A 209 -7.87 3.88 -13.31
CA GLU A 209 -9.06 4.39 -14.01
C GLU A 209 -8.88 5.82 -14.53
N SER A 210 -8.13 6.66 -13.80
CA SER A 210 -7.78 8.01 -14.26
C SER A 210 -6.92 7.96 -15.53
N THR A 211 -5.92 7.07 -15.54
CA THR A 211 -5.04 6.88 -16.70
C THR A 211 -5.80 6.28 -17.90
N ARG A 212 -6.69 5.32 -17.63
CA ARG A 212 -7.61 4.77 -18.65
C ARG A 212 -8.52 5.83 -19.24
N ALA A 213 -9.06 6.73 -18.42
CA ALA A 213 -9.86 7.85 -18.90
C ALA A 213 -9.05 8.77 -19.83
N ALA A 214 -7.78 9.04 -19.51
CA ALA A 214 -6.90 9.82 -20.38
C ALA A 214 -6.68 9.12 -21.74
N LEU A 215 -6.34 7.83 -21.74
CA LEU A 215 -6.22 7.04 -22.97
C LEU A 215 -7.50 7.08 -23.82
N LEU A 216 -8.66 6.91 -23.20
CA LEU A 216 -9.95 6.93 -23.92
C LEU A 216 -10.24 8.29 -24.56
N ARG A 217 -9.81 9.41 -23.96
CA ARG A 217 -9.88 10.73 -24.60
C ARG A 217 -8.97 10.80 -25.83
N ASP A 218 -7.75 10.31 -25.72
CA ASP A 218 -6.78 10.31 -26.83
C ASP A 218 -7.27 9.43 -28.00
N LEU A 219 -8.01 8.35 -27.70
CA LEU A 219 -8.66 7.48 -28.69
C LEU A 219 -9.98 8.04 -29.26
N GLY A 220 -10.42 9.23 -28.85
CA GLY A 220 -11.67 9.82 -29.33
C GLY A 220 -12.95 9.15 -28.80
N ARG A 221 -12.90 8.54 -27.60
CA ARG A 221 -14.02 7.84 -26.93
C ARG A 221 -14.46 8.59 -25.66
N PRO A 222 -15.06 9.79 -25.79
CA PRO A 222 -15.30 10.69 -24.66
C PRO A 222 -16.33 10.18 -23.66
N GLU A 223 -17.39 9.45 -24.07
CA GLU A 223 -18.37 8.93 -23.11
C GLU A 223 -17.73 7.91 -22.17
N GLU A 224 -16.98 6.96 -22.72
CA GLU A 224 -16.27 5.95 -21.92
C GLU A 224 -15.17 6.56 -21.06
N ALA A 225 -14.50 7.61 -21.56
CA ALA A 225 -13.55 8.36 -20.77
C ALA A 225 -14.21 9.03 -19.55
N GLU A 226 -15.41 9.56 -19.71
CA GLU A 226 -16.17 10.16 -18.62
C GLU A 226 -16.57 9.10 -17.58
N GLU A 227 -17.03 7.93 -18.02
CA GLU A 227 -17.35 6.81 -17.13
C GLU A 227 -16.15 6.35 -16.31
N ALA A 228 -14.99 6.17 -16.96
CA ALA A 228 -13.74 5.83 -16.31
C ALA A 228 -13.31 6.93 -15.31
N GLY A 229 -13.42 8.20 -15.69
CA GLY A 229 -13.12 9.33 -14.81
C GLY A 229 -14.03 9.39 -13.57
N ARG A 230 -15.34 9.15 -13.74
CA ARG A 230 -16.29 9.06 -12.62
C ARG A 230 -15.95 7.87 -11.72
N ARG A 231 -15.52 6.74 -12.28
CA ARG A 231 -15.08 5.56 -11.49
C ARG A 231 -13.84 5.88 -10.66
N ALA A 232 -12.84 6.53 -11.26
CA ALA A 232 -11.64 6.99 -10.57
C ALA A 232 -12.00 7.90 -9.36
N LEU A 233 -12.89 8.88 -9.57
CA LEU A 233 -13.34 9.78 -8.51
C LEU A 233 -14.03 9.04 -7.36
N ARG A 234 -14.95 8.12 -7.66
CA ARG A 234 -15.62 7.30 -6.63
C ARG A 234 -14.63 6.48 -5.80
N LEU A 235 -13.63 5.90 -6.45
CA LEU A 235 -12.59 5.12 -5.77
C LEU A 235 -11.74 6.01 -4.85
N ALA A 236 -11.30 7.17 -5.33
CA ALA A 236 -10.53 8.13 -4.54
C ALA A 236 -11.32 8.70 -3.35
N GLN A 237 -12.62 8.95 -3.52
CA GLN A 237 -13.49 9.38 -2.42
C GLN A 237 -13.64 8.31 -1.34
N ARG A 238 -13.83 7.05 -1.74
CA ARG A 238 -13.89 5.91 -0.80
C ARG A 238 -12.57 5.69 -0.05
N ALA A 239 -11.45 6.07 -0.64
CA ALA A 239 -10.14 6.05 0.00
C ALA A 239 -9.91 7.22 0.99
N GLY A 240 -10.83 8.19 1.08
CA GLY A 240 -10.73 9.35 1.97
C GLY A 240 -10.22 10.64 1.31
N GLY A 241 -10.40 10.80 -0.01
CA GLY A 241 -10.04 12.02 -0.77
C GLY A 241 -8.62 11.99 -1.35
N PRO A 242 -8.21 13.02 -2.13
CA PRO A 242 -6.90 13.05 -2.78
C PRO A 242 -5.78 13.29 -1.74
N LYS A 243 -5.37 12.24 -1.03
CA LYS A 243 -4.14 12.23 -0.25
C LYS A 243 -2.95 11.99 -1.19
N ARG A 244 -2.55 13.03 -1.92
CA ARG A 244 -1.24 13.08 -2.58
C ARG A 244 -0.08 13.35 -1.59
N ALA A 245 -0.34 13.42 -0.28
CA ALA A 245 0.65 13.80 0.74
C ALA A 245 1.02 12.71 1.77
N ALA A 246 0.74 11.43 1.49
CA ALA A 246 1.13 10.34 2.40
C ALA A 246 1.45 9.01 1.69
N ARG A 247 2.00 9.04 0.46
CA ARG A 247 2.49 7.82 -0.21
C ARG A 247 3.79 7.23 0.38
N GLY A 248 4.25 7.74 1.52
CA GLY A 248 5.24 7.10 2.40
C GLY A 248 4.66 6.50 3.68
N SER A 249 3.33 6.46 3.86
CA SER A 249 2.73 5.93 5.10
C SER A 249 2.46 4.44 4.97
N ILE A 250 3.48 3.66 5.34
CA ILE A 250 3.31 2.27 5.77
C ILE A 250 2.18 2.26 6.83
N PRO A 251 1.23 1.31 6.79
CA PRO A 251 0.19 1.19 7.82
C PRO A 251 0.83 1.17 9.21
N GLY A 252 0.65 2.24 9.99
CA GLY A 252 1.26 2.40 11.33
C GLY A 252 1.82 3.79 11.66
N LEU A 253 1.97 4.70 10.70
CA LEU A 253 2.39 6.08 10.99
C LEU A 253 1.19 7.01 11.29
N ARG A 254 0.83 7.14 12.57
CA ARG A 254 0.32 8.41 13.11
C ARG A 254 1.45 9.09 13.87
N LEU A 255 2.27 9.88 13.18
CA LEU A 255 3.14 10.84 13.86
C LEU A 255 2.25 11.99 14.34
N ASN A 256 1.99 12.00 15.65
CA ASN A 256 1.32 13.08 16.34
C ASN A 256 2.25 14.29 16.35
N ARG A 257 2.10 15.17 15.35
CA ARG A 257 2.77 16.47 15.35
C ARG A 257 1.98 17.40 16.29
N LYS A 258 2.32 17.40 17.58
CA LYS A 258 2.09 18.55 18.44
C LYS A 258 3.42 19.22 18.72
N ALA A 259 3.65 20.32 18.01
CA ALA A 259 4.46 21.42 18.50
C ALA A 259 3.50 22.37 19.23
N GLY A 260 3.92 22.85 20.39
CA GLY A 260 3.13 23.69 21.31
C GLY A 260 3.24 23.14 22.72
#